data_AF-A0AAT9PUI2-F1
#
_entry.id   AF-A0AAT9PUI2-F1
#
_cell.length_a   1.000
_cell.length_b   1.000
_cell.length_c   1.000
_cell.angle_alpha   90.00
_cell.angle_beta   90.00
_cell.angle_gamma   90.00
#
_symmetry.space_group_name_H-M   'P 1'
#
loop_
_entity.id
_entity.type
_entity.pdbx_description
1 polymer ?
#
loop_
_entity_poly.entity_id
_entity_poly.type
_entity_poly.pdbx_seq_one_letter_code
_entity_poly.pdbx_strand_id
1 'polypeptide(L)'
;MDKKKRIEIVNSLINYLADHEKSFFKSKHKIGEFKHDGKNLWFVDGFTNVAMRMTRSPYKNKKQSHYFSKGGTMWGLVRDFTDFIFDNDDSDGANGYGGLYCSHWGWPKEEMKKMREYAREIGYLRGE
;
A
#
# COMPACT_ATOMS: atom_id res chain seq x y z
N MET A 1 -16.41 6.43 -4.76
CA MET A 1 -16.18 4.96 -4.68
C MET A 1 -16.31 4.52 -3.23
N ASP A 2 -16.95 3.39 -2.94
CA ASP A 2 -17.11 2.94 -1.54
C ASP A 2 -15.81 2.40 -0.92
N LYS A 3 -15.74 2.40 0.42
CA LYS A 3 -14.54 2.00 1.18
C LYS A 3 -14.14 0.53 0.96
N LYS A 4 -15.12 -0.37 0.80
CA LYS A 4 -14.83 -1.79 0.58
C LYS A 4 -14.17 -1.96 -0.79
N LYS A 5 -14.69 -1.28 -1.82
CA LYS A 5 -14.10 -1.27 -3.15
C LYS A 5 -12.69 -0.69 -3.15
N ARG A 6 -12.44 0.39 -2.41
CA ARG A 6 -11.09 0.97 -2.23
C ARG A 6 -10.10 -0.03 -1.61
N ILE A 7 -10.55 -0.79 -0.60
CA ILE A 7 -9.72 -1.84 0.03
C ILE A 7 -9.42 -2.97 -0.96
N GLU A 8 -10.41 -3.40 -1.74
CA GLU A 8 -10.21 -4.42 -2.77
C GLU A 8 -9.17 -3.97 -3.80
N ILE A 9 -9.27 -2.73 -4.28
CA ILE A 9 -8.30 -2.12 -5.21
C ILE A 9 -6.88 -2.12 -4.62
N VAL A 10 -6.72 -1.62 -3.40
CA VAL A 10 -5.42 -1.59 -2.73
C VAL A 10 -4.86 -3.00 -2.53
N ASN A 11 -5.68 -3.97 -2.14
CA ASN A 11 -5.24 -5.34 -1.95
C ASN A 11 -4.87 -6.01 -3.28
N SER A 12 -5.59 -5.74 -4.37
CA SER A 12 -5.20 -6.17 -5.72
C SER A 12 -3.84 -5.61 -6.13
N LEU A 13 -3.59 -4.33 -5.87
CA LEU A 13 -2.30 -3.70 -6.12
C LEU A 13 -1.18 -4.29 -5.26
N ILE A 14 -1.42 -4.52 -3.97
CA ILE A 14 -0.43 -5.17 -3.09
C ILE A 14 -0.07 -6.56 -3.60
N ASN A 15 -1.04 -7.34 -4.07
CA ASN A 15 -0.78 -8.65 -4.66
C ASN A 15 0.05 -8.54 -5.94
N TYR A 16 -0.28 -7.59 -6.83
CA TYR A 16 0.53 -7.31 -8.02
C TYR A 16 1.98 -7.00 -7.64
N LEU A 17 2.19 -6.09 -6.68
CA LEU A 17 3.53 -5.72 -6.20
C LEU A 17 4.27 -6.90 -5.55
N ALA A 18 3.57 -7.75 -4.79
CA ALA A 18 4.12 -8.92 -4.13
C ALA A 18 4.59 -10.03 -5.09
N ASP A 19 3.96 -10.13 -6.27
CA ASP A 19 4.32 -11.12 -7.29
C ASP A 19 5.49 -10.65 -8.16
N HIS A 20 5.58 -9.35 -8.43
CA HIS A 20 6.69 -8.76 -9.18
C HIS A 20 7.94 -8.59 -8.31
N GLU A 21 7.78 -8.29 -7.02
CA GLU A 21 8.88 -8.26 -6.07
C GLU A 21 8.57 -9.00 -4.77
N LYS A 22 9.18 -10.19 -4.64
CA LYS A 22 9.04 -11.09 -3.50
C LYS A 22 9.42 -10.48 -2.14
N SER A 23 10.04 -9.29 -2.12
CA SER A 23 10.55 -8.66 -0.90
C SER A 23 9.64 -7.57 -0.33
N PHE A 24 8.73 -6.97 -1.13
CA PHE A 24 8.02 -5.75 -0.76
C PHE A 24 6.91 -5.99 0.25
N PHE A 25 5.91 -6.76 -0.15
CA PHE A 25 4.77 -7.12 0.71
C PHE A 25 4.72 -8.61 1.06
N LYS A 26 5.56 -9.42 0.42
CA LYS A 26 5.57 -10.87 0.56
C LYS A 26 6.62 -11.32 1.58
N SER A 27 6.23 -12.30 2.39
CA SER A 27 7.11 -13.16 3.17
C SER A 27 6.94 -14.61 2.70
N LYS A 28 7.69 -15.56 3.28
CA LYS A 28 7.75 -16.97 2.85
C LYS A 28 6.37 -17.59 2.57
N HIS A 29 5.32 -17.20 3.31
CA HIS A 29 3.97 -17.73 3.14
C HIS A 29 2.83 -16.69 3.24
N LYS A 30 3.13 -15.39 3.36
CA LYS A 30 2.09 -14.36 3.58
C LYS A 30 2.36 -13.09 2.80
N ILE A 31 1.29 -12.46 2.32
CA ILE A 31 1.30 -11.15 1.66
C ILE A 31 0.64 -10.16 2.63
N GLY A 32 1.19 -8.95 2.73
CA GLY A 32 0.56 -7.89 3.51
C GLY A 32 -0.80 -7.52 2.94
N GLU A 33 -1.75 -7.11 3.79
CA GLU A 33 -3.11 -6.82 3.32
C GLU A 33 -3.82 -5.80 4.23
N PHE A 34 -4.75 -5.06 3.65
CA PHE A 34 -5.70 -4.24 4.38
C PHE A 34 -6.96 -5.03 4.72
N LYS A 35 -7.39 -4.92 5.97
CA LYS A 35 -8.64 -5.49 6.49
C LYS A 35 -9.50 -4.43 7.13
N HIS A 36 -10.82 -4.58 7.02
CA HIS A 36 -11.79 -3.76 7.74
C HIS A 36 -12.67 -4.64 8.61
N ASP A 37 -12.77 -4.33 9.90
CA ASP A 37 -13.56 -5.12 10.87
C ASP A 37 -15.00 -4.57 11.05
N GLY A 38 -15.42 -3.65 10.19
CA GLY A 38 -16.69 -2.91 10.31
C GLY A 38 -16.53 -1.55 10.99
N LYS A 39 -15.48 -1.35 11.80
CA LYS A 39 -15.22 -0.11 12.53
C LYS A 39 -13.88 0.52 12.17
N ASN A 40 -12.84 -0.30 12.03
CA ASN A 40 -11.45 0.10 11.90
C ASN A 40 -10.83 -0.50 10.64
N LEU A 41 -9.94 0.27 10.04
CA LEU A 41 -9.02 -0.21 9.03
C LEU A 41 -7.75 -0.75 9.71
N TRP A 42 -7.27 -1.89 9.25
CA TRP A 42 -6.06 -2.54 9.73
C TRP A 42 -5.17 -2.86 8.54
N PHE A 43 -3.87 -2.65 8.69
CA PHE A 43 -2.86 -3.22 7.81
C PHE A 43 -2.19 -4.39 8.53
N VAL A 44 -2.18 -5.56 7.91
CA VAL A 44 -1.49 -6.76 8.39
C VAL A 44 -0.17 -6.85 7.64
N ASP A 45 0.94 -6.74 8.34
CA ASP A 45 2.27 -6.85 7.74
C ASP A 45 2.55 -8.30 7.34
N GLY A 46 3.04 -8.53 6.11
CA GLY A 46 3.26 -9.87 5.59
C GLY A 46 4.34 -10.66 6.34
N PHE A 47 5.30 -9.99 6.99
CA PHE A 47 6.39 -10.62 7.73
C PHE A 47 6.04 -10.86 9.20
N THR A 48 5.60 -9.83 9.93
CA THR A 48 5.25 -9.97 11.36
C THR A 48 3.87 -10.57 11.57
N ASN A 49 3.00 -10.52 10.57
CA ASN A 49 1.60 -10.95 10.64
C ASN A 49 0.80 -10.24 11.75
N VAL A 50 1.26 -9.07 12.17
CA VAL A 50 0.59 -8.26 13.20
C VAL A 50 -0.33 -7.25 12.53
N ALA A 51 -1.61 -7.28 12.93
CA ALA A 51 -2.58 -6.26 12.52
C ALA A 51 -2.31 -4.92 13.23
N MET A 52 -2.10 -3.87 12.44
CA MET A 52 -1.83 -2.51 12.87
C MET A 52 -2.94 -1.59 12.43
N ARG A 53 -3.55 -0.88 13.38
CA ARG A 53 -4.69 0.00 13.09
C ARG A 53 -4.22 1.17 12.25
N MET A 54 -4.90 1.40 11.13
CA MET A 54 -4.66 2.52 10.23
C MET A 54 -5.70 3.62 10.48
N THR A 55 -5.24 4.86 10.54
CA THR A 55 -6.07 6.05 10.79
C THR A 55 -5.61 7.16 9.87
N ARG A 56 -6.35 8.28 9.81
CA ARG A 56 -5.94 9.48 9.08
C ARG A 56 -4.72 10.20 9.71
N SER A 57 -4.28 9.81 10.90
CA SER A 57 -3.06 10.36 11.48
C SER A 57 -1.83 9.92 10.66
N PRO A 58 -0.95 10.85 10.26
CA PRO A 58 0.26 10.53 9.52
C PRO A 58 1.35 9.88 10.42
N TYR A 59 1.23 10.02 11.74
CA TYR A 59 2.24 9.57 12.69
C TYR A 59 2.08 8.08 13.03
N LYS A 60 3.22 7.36 13.09
CA LYS A 60 3.26 5.99 13.61
C LYS A 60 2.95 5.98 15.10
N ASN A 61 2.03 5.10 15.52
CA ASN A 61 1.90 4.72 16.92
C ASN A 61 2.96 3.69 17.33
N LYS A 62 3.10 3.44 18.63
CA LYS A 62 4.09 2.50 19.18
C LYS A 62 4.04 1.11 18.54
N LYS A 63 2.83 0.59 18.26
CA LYS A 63 2.64 -0.72 17.63
C LYS A 63 3.15 -0.71 16.18
N GLN A 64 2.82 0.33 15.41
CA GLN A 64 3.31 0.49 14.04
C GLN A 64 4.83 0.62 13.98
N SER A 65 5.43 1.38 14.89
CA SER A 65 6.88 1.53 14.96
C SER A 65 7.62 0.25 15.34
N HIS A 66 6.99 -0.66 16.09
CA HIS A 66 7.61 -1.94 16.48
C HIS A 66 7.37 -3.08 15.49
N TYR A 67 6.22 -3.13 14.82
CA TYR A 67 5.81 -4.32 14.05
C TYR A 67 5.77 -4.13 12.53
N PHE A 68 5.90 -2.90 12.04
CA PHE A 68 6.07 -2.70 10.60
C PHE A 68 7.48 -3.13 10.18
N SER A 69 7.57 -4.15 9.32
CA SER A 69 8.84 -4.84 9.04
C SER A 69 9.71 -4.18 7.98
N LYS A 70 9.18 -3.16 7.29
CA LYS A 70 9.79 -2.56 6.09
C LYS A 70 10.29 -1.14 6.35
N GLY A 71 11.09 -0.63 5.42
CA GLY A 71 11.69 0.71 5.47
C GLY A 71 10.70 1.86 5.25
N GLY A 72 11.23 3.09 5.31
CA GLY A 72 10.45 4.33 5.18
C GLY A 72 9.67 4.45 3.87
N THR A 73 10.27 4.06 2.73
CA THR A 73 9.62 4.07 1.41
C THR A 73 8.33 3.24 1.41
N MET A 74 8.39 2.02 1.96
CA MET A 74 7.23 1.13 2.02
C MET A 74 6.17 1.65 2.99
N TRP A 75 6.60 2.29 4.08
CA TRP A 75 5.66 2.95 4.99
C TRP A 75 4.92 4.09 4.28
N GLY A 76 5.62 4.92 3.50
CA GLY A 76 5.01 5.97 2.68
C GLY A 76 3.92 5.41 1.76
N LEU A 77 4.23 4.34 1.03
CA LEU A 77 3.25 3.70 0.14
C LEU A 77 2.02 3.12 0.90
N VAL A 78 2.23 2.47 2.05
CA VAL A 78 1.12 1.99 2.90
C VAL A 78 0.26 3.15 3.43
N ARG A 79 0.86 4.31 3.64
CA ARG A 79 0.14 5.54 4.01
C ARG A 79 -0.65 6.11 2.85
N ASP A 80 -0.08 6.16 1.65
CA ASP A 80 -0.79 6.58 0.44
C ASP A 80 -2.01 5.68 0.18
N PHE A 81 -1.87 4.36 0.37
CA PHE A 81 -3.00 3.41 0.32
C PHE A 81 -4.04 3.68 1.40
N THR A 82 -3.60 4.01 2.62
CA THR A 82 -4.51 4.34 3.72
C THR A 82 -5.35 5.57 3.40
N ASP A 83 -4.73 6.60 2.85
CA ASP A 83 -5.39 7.85 2.50
C ASP A 83 -6.37 7.64 1.34
N PHE A 84 -5.99 6.83 0.34
CA PHE A 84 -6.89 6.40 -0.73
C PHE A 84 -8.13 5.70 -0.20
N ILE A 85 -7.96 4.76 0.75
CA ILE A 85 -9.07 4.04 1.38
C ILE A 85 -9.99 4.98 2.17
N PHE A 86 -9.44 6.04 2.78
CA PHE A 86 -10.20 7.02 3.56
C PHE A 86 -10.82 8.17 2.76
N ASP A 87 -10.84 8.04 1.42
CA ASP A 87 -11.48 8.92 0.45
C ASP A 87 -10.61 10.08 -0.08
N ASN A 88 -9.29 9.89 -0.16
CA ASN A 88 -8.41 10.78 -0.92
C ASN A 88 -7.96 10.10 -2.22
N ASP A 89 -8.67 10.36 -3.32
CA ASP A 89 -8.41 9.71 -4.61
C ASP A 89 -7.08 10.09 -5.27
N ASP A 90 -6.39 11.13 -4.78
CA ASP A 90 -5.12 11.63 -5.33
C ASP A 90 -3.97 11.44 -4.33
N SER A 91 -4.01 10.39 -3.50
CA SER A 91 -3.09 10.21 -2.39
C SER A 91 -1.72 9.59 -2.74
N ASP A 92 -1.44 9.27 -3.99
CA ASP A 92 -0.17 8.64 -4.38
C ASP A 92 1.02 9.62 -4.24
N GLY A 93 2.02 9.23 -3.45
CA GLY A 93 3.23 10.01 -3.19
C GLY A 93 3.06 11.15 -2.16
N ALA A 94 1.86 11.36 -1.61
CA ALA A 94 1.59 12.41 -0.63
C ALA A 94 2.30 12.17 0.72
N ASN A 95 2.59 10.91 1.04
CA ASN A 95 3.28 10.53 2.28
C ASN A 95 4.80 10.33 2.07
N GLY A 96 5.35 10.95 1.03
CA GLY A 96 6.77 10.96 0.71
C GLY A 96 7.20 9.82 -0.20
N TYR A 97 8.47 9.87 -0.62
CA TYR A 97 9.09 8.91 -1.53
C TYR A 97 8.40 8.70 -2.89
N GLY A 98 7.37 9.48 -3.24
CA GLY A 98 6.79 9.52 -4.57
C GLY A 98 5.90 8.33 -4.95
N GLY A 99 5.43 7.53 -3.98
CA GLY A 99 4.41 6.50 -4.21
C GLY A 99 4.77 5.52 -5.35
N LEU A 100 3.82 5.24 -6.23
CA LEU A 100 4.04 4.40 -7.43
C LEU A 100 4.91 5.08 -8.50
N TYR A 101 5.18 6.38 -8.39
CA TYR A 101 6.12 7.11 -9.25
C TYR A 101 7.55 7.12 -8.72
N CYS A 102 7.82 6.52 -7.54
CA CYS A 102 9.17 6.43 -6.99
C CYS A 102 10.15 5.73 -7.95
N SER A 103 11.30 6.36 -8.21
CA SER A 103 12.38 5.76 -9.01
C SER A 103 13.21 4.73 -8.24
N HIS A 104 13.04 4.63 -6.92
CA HIS A 104 13.88 3.81 -6.04
C HIS A 104 13.35 2.38 -5.84
N TRP A 105 12.27 1.99 -6.52
CA TRP A 105 11.80 0.61 -6.47
C TRP A 105 12.77 -0.39 -7.12
N GLY A 106 13.75 0.09 -7.89
CA GLY A 106 14.77 -0.77 -8.49
C GLY A 106 14.28 -1.60 -9.69
N TRP A 107 13.09 -1.27 -10.21
CA TRP A 107 12.49 -1.95 -11.35
C TRP A 107 12.89 -1.29 -12.68
N PRO A 108 12.95 -2.04 -13.79
CA PRO A 108 13.07 -1.47 -15.13
C PRO A 108 11.94 -0.48 -15.43
N LYS A 109 12.23 0.54 -16.26
CA LYS A 109 11.25 1.57 -16.63
C LYS A 109 9.94 0.99 -17.20
N GLU A 110 10.04 -0.09 -17.99
CA GLU A 110 8.87 -0.77 -18.55
C GLU A 110 8.01 -1.46 -17.50
N GLU A 111 8.62 -2.12 -16.50
CA GLU A 111 7.86 -2.75 -15.40
C GLU A 111 7.21 -1.71 -14.50
N MET A 112 7.92 -0.60 -14.24
CA MET A 112 7.36 0.57 -13.57
C MET A 112 6.17 1.16 -14.34
N LYS A 113 6.22 1.17 -15.67
CA LYS A 113 5.12 1.63 -16.52
C LYS A 113 3.91 0.70 -16.42
N LYS A 114 4.11 -0.62 -16.57
CA LYS A 114 3.06 -1.64 -16.43
C LYS A 114 2.38 -1.58 -15.07
N MET A 115 3.15 -1.43 -13.99
CA MET A 115 2.61 -1.28 -12.64
C MET A 115 1.66 -0.08 -12.54
N ARG A 116 2.04 1.08 -13.11
CA ARG A 116 1.18 2.27 -13.11
C ARG A 116 -0.03 2.11 -14.01
N GLU A 117 0.11 1.47 -15.17
CA GLU A 117 -1.01 1.15 -16.04
C GLU A 117 -2.02 0.23 -15.33
N TYR A 118 -1.55 -0.83 -14.67
CA TYR A 118 -2.38 -1.70 -13.85
C TYR A 118 -3.07 -0.91 -12.74
N ALA A 119 -2.33 -0.05 -12.03
CA ALA A 119 -2.89 0.79 -10.97
C ALA A 119 -3.97 1.75 -11.48
N ARG A 120 -3.87 2.25 -12.71
CA ARG A 120 -4.94 3.03 -13.37
C ARG A 120 -6.13 2.17 -13.75
N GLU A 121 -5.90 1.00 -14.32
CA GLU A 121 -6.94 0.06 -14.74
C GLU A 121 -7.85 -0.33 -13.57
N ILE A 122 -7.27 -0.61 -12.40
CA ILE A 122 -8.03 -0.95 -11.19
C ILE A 122 -8.58 0.28 -10.45
N GLY A 123 -8.29 1.50 -10.91
CA GLY A 123 -8.80 2.74 -10.35
C GLY A 123 -8.08 3.25 -9.08
N TYR A 124 -6.84 2.85 -8.85
CA TYR A 124 -5.98 3.45 -7.81
C TYR A 124 -5.38 4.78 -8.25
N LEU A 125 -4.79 4.83 -9.45
CA LEU A 125 -4.27 6.06 -10.05
C LEU A 125 -5.32 6.68 -10.98
N ARG A 126 -5.40 8.02 -10.99
CA ARG A 126 -6.21 8.77 -11.95
C ARG A 126 -5.34 9.31 -13.09
N GLY A 127 -5.86 9.24 -14.31
CA GLY A 127 -5.34 9.95 -15.50
C GLY A 127 -3.94 9.51 -15.98
N GLU A 128 -3.52 10.08 -17.11
CA GLU A 128 -2.11 10.11 -17.55
C GLU A 128 -1.39 11.34 -17.01
#